data_AF-A0A8D0GZB5-F1
#
_entry.id   AF-A0A8D0GZB5-F1
#
_cell.length_a   1.000
_cell.length_b   1.000
_cell.length_c   1.000
_cell.angle_alpha   90.00
_cell.angle_beta   90.00
_cell.angle_gamma   90.00
#
_symmetry.space_group_name_H-M   'P 1'
#
loop_
_entity.id
_entity.type
_entity.pdbx_description
1 polymer ?
#
loop_
_entity_poly.entity_id
_entity_poly.type
_entity_poly.pdbx_seq_one_letter_code
_entity_poly.pdbx_strand_id
1 'polypeptide(L)'
;SMESSLKYINKKFPNLDTRSSTQQLGPVQKEKTEIVRALSPFYQSFVDIMEFRDHVYELLNTIDASQCYFDIHVNYNFTKSYLDLIVTYTSVILLLARIEDRKVLIGMYNCAHEMIHGSSDPSFARLGHMILEYDNPLRKLMEEFGPHTKAVSNTLLSLHFLFARRNQTADQWRKDQLLSLISNSMAMLAPANSDTTPCSPPPLTLSPFLSAAVGFLLCHGCLGSVPQCLELWRAALRGSLYLTLVRDEVLLIHKVTEEAFGAIKGYGKRVADIKECKEHVLTHSGQVHRGRRAFLRIAVQELVNILIDEPGLLGPKAVYVFMALSFCRDEVTWLCRHSEPIAKIKNPEDFIESQLAELLFLMEELRSLLRQHLSLIQRYHLQYLVRFDAQVLSDIIQVPCPLGAVAGSSWG
;
A
#
# COMPACT_ATOMS: atom_id res chain seq x y z
N SER A 1 -44.19 -0.63 5.30
CA SER A 1 -42.93 -1.32 5.58
C SER A 1 -41.78 -0.39 5.21
N MET A 2 -40.68 -0.35 5.98
CA MET A 2 -39.50 0.45 5.61
C MET A 2 -38.87 -0.03 4.29
N GLU A 3 -38.99 -1.31 3.99
CA GLU A 3 -38.42 -1.96 2.79
C GLU A 3 -38.87 -1.31 1.46
N SER A 4 -40.12 -0.86 1.36
CA SER A 4 -40.61 -0.17 0.17
C SER A 4 -39.93 1.18 -0.04
N SER A 5 -39.63 1.89 1.06
CA SER A 5 -38.90 3.16 1.02
C SER A 5 -37.45 2.94 0.60
N LEU A 6 -36.78 1.90 1.12
CA LEU A 6 -35.40 1.56 0.75
C LEU A 6 -35.28 1.24 -0.74
N LYS A 7 -36.19 0.41 -1.29
CA LYS A 7 -36.23 0.08 -2.72
C LYS A 7 -36.46 1.30 -3.61
N TYR A 8 -37.36 2.20 -3.19
CA TYR A 8 -37.60 3.45 -3.91
C TYR A 8 -36.35 4.34 -3.93
N ILE A 9 -35.74 4.56 -2.75
CA ILE A 9 -34.55 5.40 -2.60
C ILE A 9 -33.42 4.85 -3.47
N ASN A 10 -33.13 3.55 -3.39
CA ASN A 10 -32.07 2.94 -4.18
C ASN A 10 -32.30 3.12 -5.70
N LYS A 11 -33.54 2.94 -6.16
CA LYS A 11 -33.91 3.06 -7.58
C LYS A 11 -33.85 4.50 -8.10
N LYS A 12 -34.15 5.48 -7.25
CA LYS A 12 -34.24 6.89 -7.64
C LYS A 12 -32.98 7.68 -7.33
N PHE A 13 -32.05 7.13 -6.56
CA PHE A 13 -30.79 7.79 -6.22
C PHE A 13 -30.01 8.26 -7.46
N PRO A 14 -29.46 9.49 -7.47
CA PRO A 14 -29.53 10.53 -6.45
C PRO A 14 -30.76 11.46 -6.57
N ASN A 15 -31.59 11.28 -7.59
CA ASN A 15 -32.76 12.12 -7.89
C ASN A 15 -33.99 11.72 -7.05
N LEU A 16 -33.94 12.03 -5.75
CA LEU A 16 -35.00 11.72 -4.79
C LEU A 16 -36.03 12.86 -4.74
N ASP A 17 -37.32 12.54 -4.89
CA ASP A 17 -38.42 13.50 -4.75
C ASP A 17 -39.21 13.23 -3.47
N THR A 18 -38.86 13.96 -2.41
CA THR A 18 -39.48 13.84 -1.09
C THR A 18 -40.90 14.40 -1.03
N ARG A 19 -41.26 15.30 -1.95
CA ARG A 19 -42.54 16.04 -1.94
C ARG A 19 -43.64 15.26 -2.65
N SER A 20 -43.36 14.68 -3.81
CA SER A 20 -44.35 13.93 -4.60
C SER A 20 -44.53 12.47 -4.17
N SER A 21 -43.52 11.88 -3.51
CA SER A 21 -43.48 10.43 -3.23
C SER A 21 -43.88 10.06 -1.80
N THR A 22 -44.84 10.79 -1.24
CA THR A 22 -45.27 10.69 0.17
C THR A 22 -45.81 9.30 0.55
N GLN A 23 -46.41 8.57 -0.40
CA GLN A 23 -46.86 7.19 -0.16
C GLN A 23 -45.70 6.20 0.03
N GLN A 24 -44.60 6.37 -0.72
CA GLN A 24 -43.45 5.46 -0.65
C GLN A 24 -42.49 5.83 0.48
N LEU A 25 -42.43 7.10 0.85
CA LEU A 25 -41.58 7.62 1.93
C LEU A 25 -42.32 7.83 3.26
N GLY A 26 -43.59 7.42 3.36
CA GLY A 26 -44.39 7.54 4.58
C GLY A 26 -43.71 6.99 5.85
N PRO A 27 -43.04 5.83 5.82
CA PRO A 27 -42.24 5.33 6.95
C PRO A 27 -41.08 6.26 7.32
N VAL A 28 -40.34 6.77 6.32
CA VAL A 28 -39.22 7.71 6.54
C VAL A 28 -39.71 9.00 7.19
N GLN A 29 -40.87 9.53 6.77
CA GLN A 29 -41.47 10.72 7.39
C GLN A 29 -41.81 10.50 8.87
N LYS A 30 -42.28 9.31 9.25
CA LYS A 30 -42.66 8.99 10.63
C LYS A 30 -41.45 8.91 11.56
N GLU A 31 -40.33 8.38 11.07
CA GLU A 31 -39.11 8.13 11.87
C GLU A 31 -37.96 9.10 11.56
N LYS A 32 -38.22 10.19 10.83
CA LYS A 32 -37.18 11.10 10.29
C LYS A 32 -36.14 11.57 11.30
N THR A 33 -36.54 11.90 12.53
CA THR A 33 -35.62 12.37 13.58
C THR A 33 -34.68 11.26 14.06
N GLU A 34 -35.17 10.03 14.12
CA GLU A 34 -34.37 8.85 14.46
C GLU A 34 -33.42 8.47 13.33
N ILE A 35 -33.91 8.51 12.08
CA ILE A 35 -33.12 8.24 10.89
C ILE A 35 -31.94 9.21 10.80
N VAL A 36 -32.17 10.53 10.94
CA VAL A 36 -31.09 11.52 10.92
C VAL A 36 -30.10 11.26 12.05
N ARG A 37 -30.57 11.02 13.27
CA ARG A 37 -29.70 10.72 14.42
C ARG A 37 -28.84 9.48 14.20
N ALA A 38 -29.40 8.40 13.65
CA ALA A 38 -28.69 7.14 13.44
C ALA A 38 -27.76 7.18 12.23
N LEU A 39 -28.17 7.85 11.14
CA LEU A 39 -27.43 7.86 9.88
C LEU A 39 -26.44 9.02 9.75
N SER A 40 -26.53 10.06 10.60
CA SER A 40 -25.63 11.22 10.53
C SER A 40 -24.14 10.86 10.55
N PRO A 41 -23.63 9.97 11.44
CA PRO A 41 -22.21 9.61 11.43
C PRO A 41 -21.76 8.94 10.12
N PHE A 42 -22.62 8.09 9.54
CA PHE A 42 -22.34 7.43 8.27
C PHE A 42 -22.36 8.43 7.11
N TYR A 43 -23.36 9.31 7.07
CA TYR A 43 -23.46 10.36 6.05
C TYR A 43 -22.24 11.27 6.07
N GLN A 44 -21.83 11.75 7.25
CA GLN A 44 -20.64 12.60 7.36
C GLN A 44 -19.37 11.87 6.95
N SER A 45 -19.23 10.57 7.26
CA SER A 45 -18.11 9.77 6.77
C SER A 45 -18.06 9.71 5.22
N PHE A 46 -19.21 9.63 4.55
CA PHE A 46 -19.27 9.69 3.08
C PHE A 46 -18.91 11.09 2.53
N VAL A 47 -19.31 12.15 3.23
CA VAL A 47 -18.91 13.52 2.89
C VAL A 47 -17.40 13.70 3.06
N ASP A 48 -16.82 13.22 4.15
CA ASP A 48 -15.37 13.26 4.39
C ASP A 48 -14.59 12.51 3.29
N ILE A 49 -15.11 11.38 2.80
CA ILE A 49 -14.49 10.64 1.67
C ILE A 49 -14.56 11.46 0.37
N MET A 50 -15.66 12.17 0.12
CA MET A 50 -15.80 13.07 -1.02
C MET A 50 -14.80 14.23 -0.95
N GLU A 51 -14.71 14.89 0.20
CA GLU A 51 -13.76 15.99 0.40
C GLU A 51 -12.31 15.50 0.31
N PHE A 52 -11.99 14.35 0.93
CA PHE A 52 -10.68 13.73 0.79
C PHE A 52 -10.30 13.49 -0.67
N ARG A 53 -11.22 12.96 -1.49
CA ARG A 53 -11.02 12.80 -2.93
C ARG A 53 -10.68 14.13 -3.62
N ASP A 54 -11.43 15.20 -3.32
CA ASP A 54 -11.22 16.49 -3.95
C ASP A 54 -9.81 17.04 -3.65
N HIS A 55 -9.37 16.95 -2.39
CA HIS A 55 -8.02 17.33 -1.99
C HIS A 55 -6.93 16.46 -2.65
N VAL A 56 -7.17 15.15 -2.79
CA VAL A 56 -6.25 14.27 -3.51
C VAL A 56 -6.11 14.74 -4.96
N TYR A 57 -7.20 15.08 -5.64
CA TYR A 57 -7.08 15.54 -7.03
C TYR A 57 -6.37 16.85 -7.19
N GLU A 58 -6.69 17.83 -6.36
CA GLU A 58 -5.99 19.10 -6.37
C GLU A 58 -4.47 18.91 -6.19
N LEU A 59 -4.09 18.03 -5.25
CA LEU A 59 -2.70 17.73 -4.99
C LEU A 59 -2.01 16.97 -6.15
N LEU A 60 -2.65 15.95 -6.72
CA LEU A 60 -2.10 15.21 -7.87
C LEU A 60 -1.90 16.12 -9.08
N ASN A 61 -2.86 17.01 -9.37
CA ASN A 61 -2.74 18.00 -10.42
C ASN A 61 -1.60 19.00 -10.16
N THR A 62 -1.43 19.43 -8.91
CA THR A 62 -0.35 20.33 -8.51
C THR A 62 1.02 19.68 -8.68
N ILE A 63 1.14 18.39 -8.32
CA ILE A 63 2.36 17.59 -8.51
C ILE A 63 2.74 17.49 -9.98
N ASP A 64 1.76 17.21 -10.84
CA ASP A 64 1.98 17.12 -12.29
C ASP A 64 2.38 18.47 -12.89
N ALA A 65 1.68 19.54 -12.53
CA ALA A 65 2.00 20.90 -12.96
C ALA A 65 3.40 21.34 -12.51
N SER A 66 3.82 20.90 -11.33
CA SER A 66 5.16 21.19 -10.77
C SER A 66 6.26 20.29 -11.33
N GLN A 67 5.91 19.28 -12.14
CA GLN A 67 6.85 18.29 -12.68
C GLN A 67 7.78 17.69 -11.63
N CYS A 68 7.22 17.35 -10.47
CA CYS A 68 7.99 16.84 -9.35
C CYS A 68 8.84 15.62 -9.75
N TYR A 69 10.10 15.64 -9.33
CA TYR A 69 11.00 14.50 -9.49
C TYR A 69 10.78 13.49 -8.34
N PHE A 70 10.65 12.22 -8.66
CA PHE A 70 10.44 11.14 -7.70
C PHE A 70 11.51 10.07 -7.86
N ASP A 71 12.26 9.83 -6.78
CA ASP A 71 13.19 8.72 -6.67
C ASP A 71 13.28 8.28 -5.20
N ILE A 72 12.91 7.03 -4.94
CA ILE A 72 12.91 6.47 -3.60
C ILE A 72 14.30 6.50 -2.93
N HIS A 73 15.37 6.51 -3.72
CA HIS A 73 16.75 6.57 -3.25
C HIS A 73 17.22 7.98 -2.90
N VAL A 74 16.57 9.01 -3.44
CA VAL A 74 16.97 10.42 -3.27
C VAL A 74 16.02 11.13 -2.31
N ASN A 75 14.75 11.23 -2.69
CA ASN A 75 13.73 11.93 -1.92
C ASN A 75 12.72 10.95 -1.33
N TYR A 76 13.25 10.03 -0.51
CA TYR A 76 12.52 8.90 0.09
C TYR A 76 11.16 9.29 0.66
N ASN A 77 11.10 10.25 1.58
CA ASN A 77 9.86 10.63 2.26
C ASN A 77 8.81 11.19 1.29
N PHE A 78 9.25 11.95 0.29
CA PHE A 78 8.36 12.57 -0.69
C PHE A 78 7.80 11.51 -1.65
N THR A 79 8.67 10.68 -2.23
CA THR A 79 8.31 9.56 -3.10
C THR A 79 7.41 8.56 -2.39
N LYS A 80 7.76 8.18 -1.15
CA LYS A 80 6.96 7.27 -0.35
C LYS A 80 5.57 7.85 -0.04
N SER A 81 5.50 9.11 0.42
CA SER A 81 4.21 9.74 0.76
C SER A 81 3.29 9.87 -0.45
N TYR A 82 3.86 10.14 -1.63
CA TYR A 82 3.11 10.15 -2.89
C TYR A 82 2.52 8.77 -3.21
N LEU A 83 3.32 7.70 -3.12
CA LEU A 83 2.84 6.32 -3.32
C LEU A 83 1.82 5.89 -2.25
N ASP A 84 2.04 6.25 -0.99
CA ASP A 84 1.11 6.00 0.12
C ASP A 84 -0.24 6.64 -0.18
N LEU A 85 -0.26 7.90 -0.65
CA LEU A 85 -1.48 8.63 -0.98
C LEU A 85 -2.26 7.93 -2.10
N ILE A 86 -1.58 7.53 -3.18
CA ILE A 86 -2.21 6.83 -4.31
C ILE A 86 -2.85 5.51 -3.86
N VAL A 87 -2.11 4.72 -3.09
CA VAL A 87 -2.61 3.43 -2.60
C VAL A 87 -3.75 3.61 -1.60
N THR A 88 -3.63 4.60 -0.69
CA THR A 88 -4.68 4.92 0.27
C THR A 88 -5.95 5.37 -0.43
N TYR A 89 -5.82 6.30 -1.38
CA TYR A 89 -6.94 6.80 -2.18
C TYR A 89 -7.67 5.67 -2.92
N THR A 90 -6.90 4.83 -3.62
CA THR A 90 -7.45 3.66 -4.31
C THR A 90 -8.15 2.71 -3.34
N SER A 91 -7.54 2.44 -2.19
CA SER A 91 -8.10 1.53 -1.18
C SER A 91 -9.40 2.08 -0.61
N VAL A 92 -9.48 3.38 -0.28
CA VAL A 92 -10.70 4.03 0.20
C VAL A 92 -11.83 3.93 -0.82
N ILE A 93 -11.56 4.21 -2.10
CA ILE A 93 -12.56 4.12 -3.16
C ILE A 93 -13.03 2.67 -3.39
N LEU A 94 -12.12 1.71 -3.35
CA LEU A 94 -12.49 0.29 -3.48
C LEU A 94 -13.30 -0.22 -2.28
N LEU A 95 -13.02 0.26 -1.07
CA LEU A 95 -13.80 -0.04 0.13
C LEU A 95 -15.18 0.60 0.07
N LEU A 96 -15.27 1.86 -0.38
CA LEU A 96 -16.54 2.54 -0.60
C LEU A 96 -17.45 1.73 -1.54
N ALA A 97 -16.89 1.17 -2.61
CA ALA A 97 -17.64 0.35 -3.55
C ALA A 97 -18.15 -0.99 -2.97
N ARG A 98 -17.51 -1.52 -1.92
CA ARG A 98 -17.96 -2.72 -1.19
C ARG A 98 -19.16 -2.47 -0.28
N ILE A 99 -19.46 -1.21 0.03
CA ILE A 99 -20.66 -0.85 0.79
C ILE A 99 -21.87 -0.93 -0.16
N GLU A 100 -22.55 -2.08 -0.16
CA GLU A 100 -23.69 -2.37 -1.05
C GLU A 100 -24.81 -1.34 -0.87
N ASP A 101 -25.16 -1.02 0.38
CA ASP A 101 -26.27 -0.12 0.72
C ASP A 101 -25.90 1.37 0.75
N ARG A 102 -24.73 1.78 0.23
CA ARG A 102 -24.26 3.18 0.30
C ARG A 102 -25.28 4.19 -0.26
N LYS A 103 -25.94 3.87 -1.39
CA LYS A 103 -26.97 4.72 -2.01
C LYS A 103 -28.19 4.88 -1.10
N VAL A 104 -28.57 3.81 -0.41
CA VAL A 104 -29.69 3.78 0.52
C VAL A 104 -29.36 4.59 1.78
N LEU A 105 -28.19 4.38 2.38
CA LEU A 105 -27.74 5.11 3.57
C LEU A 105 -27.72 6.63 3.32
N ILE A 106 -27.09 7.05 2.22
CA ILE A 106 -26.97 8.47 1.84
C ILE A 106 -28.34 9.05 1.49
N GLY A 107 -29.12 8.35 0.66
CA GLY A 107 -30.43 8.82 0.22
C GLY A 107 -31.47 8.87 1.34
N MET A 108 -31.47 7.91 2.25
CA MET A 108 -32.39 7.87 3.39
C MET A 108 -32.09 8.99 4.39
N TYR A 109 -30.81 9.26 4.66
CA TYR A 109 -30.41 10.44 5.43
C TYR A 109 -30.92 11.73 4.78
N ASN A 110 -30.66 11.94 3.48
CA ASN A 110 -31.06 13.18 2.81
C ASN A 110 -32.58 13.36 2.77
N CYS A 111 -33.34 12.29 2.50
CA CYS A 111 -34.82 12.34 2.56
C CYS A 111 -35.31 12.80 3.94
N ALA A 112 -34.79 12.19 5.02
CA ALA A 112 -35.18 12.53 6.38
C ALA A 112 -34.72 13.95 6.77
N HIS A 113 -33.52 14.35 6.35
CA HIS A 113 -32.99 15.70 6.54
C HIS A 113 -33.89 16.75 5.88
N GLU A 114 -34.26 16.57 4.60
CA GLU A 114 -35.14 17.48 3.88
C GLU A 114 -36.53 17.57 4.53
N MET A 115 -37.07 16.45 5.02
CA MET A 115 -38.36 16.41 5.73
C MET A 115 -38.36 17.15 7.08
N ILE A 116 -37.18 17.39 7.66
CA ILE A 116 -37.02 18.14 8.91
C ILE A 116 -36.74 19.62 8.61
N HIS A 117 -35.81 19.90 7.70
CA HIS A 117 -35.28 21.25 7.47
C HIS A 117 -35.94 21.98 6.29
N GLY A 118 -36.71 21.29 5.47
CA GLY A 118 -37.37 21.85 4.28
C GLY A 118 -36.47 21.92 3.03
N SER A 119 -35.18 21.60 3.16
CA SER A 119 -34.20 21.56 2.08
C SER A 119 -33.27 20.35 2.19
N SER A 120 -32.79 19.85 1.06
CA SER A 120 -31.72 18.84 1.01
C SER A 120 -30.44 19.34 1.67
N ASP A 121 -29.60 18.40 2.11
CA ASP A 121 -28.26 18.71 2.62
C ASP A 121 -27.38 19.30 1.49
N PRO A 122 -26.55 20.34 1.75
CA PRO A 122 -25.76 21.00 0.72
C PRO A 122 -24.79 20.07 -0.02
N SER A 123 -24.27 19.05 0.65
CA SER A 123 -23.30 18.10 0.08
C SER A 123 -23.97 16.97 -0.70
N PHE A 124 -25.28 16.76 -0.54
CA PHE A 124 -25.98 15.60 -1.10
C PHE A 124 -25.87 15.51 -2.63
N ALA A 125 -26.03 16.62 -3.35
CA ALA A 125 -25.97 16.61 -4.81
C ALA A 125 -24.59 16.16 -5.33
N ARG A 126 -23.52 16.75 -4.79
CA ARG A 126 -22.13 16.40 -5.15
C ARG A 126 -21.79 14.96 -4.74
N LEU A 127 -22.17 14.58 -3.53
CA LEU A 127 -21.94 13.22 -3.01
C LEU A 127 -22.69 12.17 -3.84
N GLY A 128 -23.95 12.45 -4.18
CA GLY A 128 -24.76 11.58 -5.03
C GLY A 128 -24.14 11.36 -6.41
N HIS A 129 -23.62 12.43 -7.02
CA HIS A 129 -22.88 12.33 -8.28
C HIS A 129 -21.61 11.50 -8.14
N MET A 130 -20.78 11.76 -7.12
CA MET A 130 -19.57 10.98 -6.86
C MET A 130 -19.88 9.48 -6.73
N ILE A 131 -20.91 9.12 -5.96
CA ILE A 131 -21.29 7.71 -5.75
C ILE A 131 -21.66 7.02 -7.06
N LEU A 132 -22.31 7.73 -7.99
CA LEU A 132 -22.62 7.20 -9.32
C LEU A 132 -21.38 7.07 -10.21
N GLU A 133 -20.44 8.03 -10.16
CA GLU A 133 -19.20 7.96 -10.94
C GLU A 133 -18.38 6.70 -10.59
N TYR A 134 -18.39 6.30 -9.31
CA TYR A 134 -17.72 5.10 -8.81
C TYR A 134 -18.59 3.82 -8.82
N ASP A 135 -19.68 3.77 -9.60
CA ASP A 135 -20.41 2.50 -9.80
C ASP A 135 -19.52 1.40 -10.41
N ASN A 136 -18.53 1.80 -11.23
CA ASN A 136 -17.39 0.94 -11.59
C ASN A 136 -16.08 1.63 -11.13
N PRO A 137 -15.63 1.36 -9.89
CA PRO A 137 -14.62 2.17 -9.23
C PRO A 137 -13.27 2.10 -9.93
N LEU A 138 -12.86 0.91 -10.38
CA LEU A 138 -11.56 0.72 -11.04
C LEU A 138 -11.49 1.40 -12.38
N ARG A 139 -12.56 1.31 -13.19
CA ARG A 139 -12.60 2.02 -14.47
C ARG A 139 -12.47 3.52 -14.25
N LYS A 140 -13.23 4.08 -13.32
CA LYS A 140 -13.17 5.51 -13.00
C LYS A 140 -11.80 5.93 -12.50
N LEU A 141 -11.20 5.17 -11.58
CA LEU A 141 -9.84 5.41 -11.09
C LEU A 141 -8.79 5.36 -12.23
N MET A 142 -8.86 4.39 -13.14
CA MET A 142 -7.95 4.31 -14.28
C MET A 142 -8.08 5.51 -15.22
N GLU A 143 -9.30 5.99 -15.47
CA GLU A 143 -9.54 7.21 -16.25
C GLU A 143 -8.95 8.44 -15.54
N GLU A 144 -9.16 8.57 -14.23
CA GLU A 144 -8.70 9.70 -13.42
C GLU A 144 -7.16 9.75 -13.31
N PHE A 145 -6.49 8.59 -13.29
CA PHE A 145 -5.03 8.50 -13.27
C PHE A 145 -4.36 8.58 -14.64
N GLY A 146 -5.14 8.68 -15.72
CA GLY A 146 -4.63 8.83 -17.09
C GLY A 146 -3.59 9.96 -17.22
N PRO A 147 -3.91 11.20 -16.83
CA PRO A 147 -2.98 12.34 -16.88
C PRO A 147 -1.71 12.13 -16.04
N HIS A 148 -1.84 11.44 -14.90
CA HIS A 148 -0.75 11.22 -13.93
C HIS A 148 0.21 10.08 -14.32
N THR A 149 -0.01 9.41 -15.47
CA THR A 149 0.74 8.20 -15.87
C THR A 149 2.26 8.37 -15.80
N LYS A 150 2.78 9.50 -16.26
CA LYS A 150 4.24 9.75 -16.29
C LYS A 150 4.83 9.87 -14.89
N ALA A 151 4.20 10.63 -14.01
CA ALA A 151 4.66 10.83 -12.63
C ALA A 151 4.64 9.49 -11.87
N VAL A 152 3.53 8.77 -11.95
CA VAL A 152 3.37 7.47 -11.29
C VAL A 152 4.35 6.43 -11.85
N SER A 153 4.48 6.28 -13.18
CA SER A 153 5.37 5.26 -13.75
C SER A 153 6.83 5.48 -13.37
N ASN A 154 7.31 6.73 -13.39
CA ASN A 154 8.68 7.06 -13.00
C ASN A 154 8.92 6.77 -11.51
N THR A 155 7.97 7.16 -10.67
CA THR A 155 7.99 6.87 -9.23
C THR A 155 8.09 5.36 -8.98
N LEU A 156 7.26 4.56 -9.66
CA LEU A 156 7.25 3.10 -9.51
C LEU A 156 8.54 2.45 -10.01
N LEU A 157 9.12 2.94 -11.11
CA LEU A 157 10.40 2.43 -11.61
C LEU A 157 11.56 2.63 -10.63
N SER A 158 11.54 3.71 -9.83
CA SER A 158 12.53 3.90 -8.76
C SER A 158 12.48 2.79 -7.70
N LEU A 159 11.34 2.10 -7.55
CA LEU A 159 11.20 0.97 -6.61
C LEU A 159 11.90 -0.31 -7.09
N HIS A 160 12.35 -0.40 -8.35
CA HIS A 160 12.82 -1.64 -8.94
C HIS A 160 13.91 -2.33 -8.10
N PHE A 161 14.92 -1.57 -7.67
CA PHE A 161 16.00 -2.11 -6.84
C PHE A 161 15.50 -2.63 -5.49
N LEU A 162 14.64 -1.87 -4.80
CA LEU A 162 14.06 -2.27 -3.53
C LEU A 162 13.19 -3.51 -3.69
N PHE A 163 12.39 -3.55 -4.75
CA PHE A 163 11.54 -4.68 -5.08
C PHE A 163 12.38 -5.94 -5.32
N ALA A 164 13.41 -5.86 -6.17
CA ALA A 164 14.28 -6.98 -6.49
C ALA A 164 14.96 -7.56 -5.23
N ARG A 165 15.49 -6.70 -4.36
CA ARG A 165 16.13 -7.11 -3.11
C ARG A 165 15.15 -7.76 -2.13
N ARG A 166 13.91 -7.25 -2.01
CA ARG A 166 12.90 -7.84 -1.11
C ARG A 166 12.24 -9.09 -1.69
N ASN A 167 12.27 -9.30 -3.00
CA ASN A 167 11.62 -10.42 -3.66
C ASN A 167 12.54 -11.64 -3.95
N GLN A 168 13.68 -11.74 -3.26
CA GLN A 168 14.59 -12.88 -3.39
C GLN A 168 14.03 -14.17 -2.74
N THR A 169 14.48 -15.33 -3.20
CA THR A 169 14.14 -16.63 -2.60
C THR A 169 15.00 -16.94 -1.38
N ALA A 170 14.61 -17.94 -0.59
CA ALA A 170 15.40 -18.39 0.56
C ALA A 170 16.82 -18.85 0.16
N ASP A 171 16.99 -19.47 -1.01
CA ASP A 171 18.31 -19.90 -1.49
C ASP A 171 19.20 -18.72 -1.84
N GLN A 172 18.62 -17.66 -2.42
CA GLN A 172 19.35 -16.41 -2.67
C GLN A 172 19.73 -15.75 -1.34
N TRP A 173 18.82 -15.69 -0.37
CA TRP A 173 19.14 -15.17 0.97
C TRP A 173 20.25 -15.96 1.68
N ARG A 174 20.30 -17.28 1.52
CA ARG A 174 21.41 -18.12 2.02
C ARG A 174 22.72 -17.79 1.33
N LYS A 175 22.71 -17.68 0.01
CA LYS A 175 23.90 -17.34 -0.79
C LYS A 175 24.45 -15.96 -0.41
N ASP A 176 23.56 -15.00 -0.19
CA ASP A 176 23.90 -13.62 0.17
C ASP A 176 24.19 -13.49 1.68
N GLN A 177 24.08 -14.57 2.46
CA GLN A 177 24.23 -14.59 3.92
C GLN A 177 23.42 -13.48 4.62
N LEU A 178 22.18 -13.29 4.18
CA LEU A 178 21.30 -12.23 4.63
C LEU A 178 21.11 -12.28 6.16
N LEU A 179 21.23 -11.13 6.83
CA LEU A 179 21.14 -10.93 8.29
C LEU A 179 22.29 -11.53 9.12
N SER A 180 23.25 -12.24 8.55
CA SER A 180 24.37 -12.79 9.33
C SER A 180 25.33 -11.68 9.78
N LEU A 181 25.65 -11.67 11.08
CA LEU A 181 26.66 -10.78 11.66
C LEU A 181 28.07 -11.40 11.69
N ILE A 182 28.14 -12.72 11.53
CA ILE A 182 29.38 -13.51 11.63
C ILE A 182 29.99 -13.84 10.27
N SER A 183 29.27 -13.60 9.17
CA SER A 183 29.75 -13.78 7.79
C SER A 183 31.04 -13.01 7.51
N ASN A 184 31.17 -11.80 8.07
CA ASN A 184 32.38 -10.99 8.04
C ASN A 184 32.70 -10.47 9.44
N SER A 185 33.39 -11.29 10.23
CA SER A 185 33.80 -10.97 11.61
C SER A 185 34.62 -9.69 11.73
N MET A 186 35.39 -9.33 10.69
CA MET A 186 36.18 -8.09 10.66
C MET A 186 35.31 -6.83 10.55
N ALA A 187 34.09 -6.94 10.00
CA ALA A 187 33.14 -5.85 9.84
C ALA A 187 32.06 -5.79 10.94
N MET A 188 32.20 -6.59 12.00
CA MET A 188 31.18 -6.72 13.05
C MET A 188 31.00 -5.41 13.83
N LEU A 189 32.08 -4.65 14.04
CA LEU A 189 32.04 -3.34 14.69
C LEU A 189 31.72 -2.18 13.72
N ALA A 190 31.84 -2.42 12.41
CA ALA A 190 31.55 -1.40 11.42
C ALA A 190 30.04 -1.11 11.40
N PRO A 191 29.62 0.16 11.24
CA PRO A 191 28.21 0.47 11.06
C PRO A 191 27.65 -0.29 9.84
N ALA A 192 26.42 -0.77 9.96
CA ALA A 192 25.70 -1.37 8.84
C ALA A 192 25.29 -0.27 7.85
N ASN A 193 26.18 0.01 6.89
CA ASN A 193 25.94 1.02 5.88
C ASN A 193 25.26 0.36 4.67
N SER A 194 24.14 0.91 4.26
CA SER A 194 23.68 0.77 2.88
C SER A 194 23.48 2.19 2.36
N ASP A 195 23.89 2.49 1.13
CA ASP A 195 23.65 3.80 0.48
C ASP A 195 22.15 4.17 0.35
N THR A 196 21.29 3.28 0.84
CA THR A 196 19.84 3.36 0.88
C THR A 196 19.31 3.22 2.32
N THR A 197 20.03 3.73 3.33
CA THR A 197 19.63 3.67 4.76
C THR A 197 18.18 4.13 5.05
N PRO A 198 17.55 5.09 4.33
CA PRO A 198 16.12 5.35 4.49
C PRO A 198 15.20 4.28 3.86
N CYS A 199 15.70 3.53 2.88
CA CYS A 199 15.01 2.44 2.21
C CYS A 199 15.21 1.07 2.89
N SER A 200 16.05 1.00 3.93
CA SER A 200 16.02 -0.08 4.92
C SER A 200 14.86 0.21 5.89
N PRO A 201 13.96 -0.76 6.11
CA PRO A 201 12.53 -0.52 6.03
C PRO A 201 11.99 0.30 7.22
N PRO A 202 11.29 1.43 7.00
CA PRO A 202 10.32 1.87 7.98
C PRO A 202 9.20 0.82 8.06
N PRO A 203 8.87 0.34 9.27
CA PRO A 203 8.16 -0.91 9.42
C PRO A 203 6.64 -0.75 9.43
N LEU A 204 5.96 0.16 8.72
CA LEU A 204 4.52 0.31 9.00
C LEU A 204 3.50 0.67 7.92
N THR A 205 3.81 1.09 6.69
CA THR A 205 2.70 1.65 5.87
C THR A 205 2.57 1.21 4.42
N LEU A 206 3.62 0.79 3.71
CA LEU A 206 3.44 0.46 2.29
C LEU A 206 4.32 -0.68 1.82
N SER A 207 3.66 -1.74 1.34
CA SER A 207 4.33 -2.82 0.64
C SER A 207 4.71 -2.34 -0.76
N PRO A 208 5.99 -2.41 -1.18
CA PRO A 208 6.38 -2.12 -2.56
C PRO A 208 5.59 -2.94 -3.59
N PHE A 209 5.12 -4.14 -3.20
CA PHE A 209 4.26 -4.98 -4.02
C PHE A 209 2.87 -4.37 -4.23
N LEU A 210 2.27 -3.81 -3.18
CA LEU A 210 0.96 -3.17 -3.26
C LEU A 210 1.04 -1.92 -4.14
N SER A 211 2.07 -1.08 -3.96
CA SER A 211 2.31 0.11 -4.78
C SER A 211 2.53 -0.23 -6.23
N ALA A 212 3.39 -1.21 -6.53
CA ALA A 212 3.64 -1.64 -7.90
C ALA A 212 2.39 -2.22 -8.56
N ALA A 213 1.65 -3.09 -7.86
CA ALA A 213 0.45 -3.72 -8.41
C ALA A 213 -0.68 -2.72 -8.65
N VAL A 214 -0.96 -1.83 -7.69
CA VAL A 214 -2.02 -0.82 -7.79
C VAL A 214 -1.61 0.31 -8.73
N GLY A 215 -0.41 0.86 -8.58
CA GLY A 215 0.06 1.98 -9.38
C GLY A 215 0.11 1.67 -10.87
N PHE A 216 0.60 0.49 -11.27
CA PHE A 216 0.57 0.08 -12.68
C PHE A 216 -0.81 -0.33 -13.19
N LEU A 217 -1.73 -0.73 -12.31
CA LEU A 217 -3.14 -0.93 -12.66
C LEU A 217 -3.79 0.42 -13.04
N LEU A 218 -3.54 1.46 -12.24
CA LEU A 218 -4.04 2.82 -12.48
C LEU A 218 -3.41 3.44 -13.73
N CYS A 219 -2.09 3.32 -13.88
CA CYS A 219 -1.33 3.90 -14.98
C CYS A 219 -1.01 2.87 -16.07
N HIS A 220 -2.03 2.10 -16.46
CA HIS A 220 -1.91 0.92 -17.31
C HIS A 220 -1.32 1.19 -18.72
N GLY A 221 -1.40 2.43 -19.23
CA GLY A 221 -0.84 2.80 -20.53
C GLY A 221 0.67 2.54 -20.66
N CYS A 222 1.43 2.67 -19.56
CA CYS A 222 2.88 2.44 -19.58
C CYS A 222 3.28 0.97 -19.76
N LEU A 223 2.36 0.03 -19.48
CA LEU A 223 2.61 -1.41 -19.62
C LEU A 223 2.73 -1.85 -21.09
N GLY A 224 2.22 -1.06 -22.02
CA GLY A 224 2.36 -1.30 -23.46
C GLY A 224 3.65 -0.71 -24.04
N SER A 225 4.11 0.42 -23.49
CA SER A 225 5.18 1.24 -24.08
C SER A 225 6.53 1.10 -23.40
N VAL A 226 6.58 0.76 -22.10
CA VAL A 226 7.81 0.71 -21.31
C VAL A 226 8.04 -0.72 -20.78
N PRO A 227 9.02 -1.47 -21.32
CA PRO A 227 9.28 -2.85 -20.91
C PRO A 227 9.59 -3.01 -19.41
N GLN A 228 10.34 -2.07 -18.83
CA GLN A 228 10.71 -2.10 -17.41
C GLN A 228 9.48 -2.01 -16.49
N CYS A 229 8.45 -1.24 -16.88
CA CYS A 229 7.19 -1.17 -16.15
C CYS A 229 6.45 -2.53 -16.19
N LEU A 230 6.43 -3.17 -17.36
CA LEU A 230 5.82 -4.49 -17.52
C LEU A 230 6.54 -5.56 -16.69
N GLU A 231 7.87 -5.56 -16.69
CA GLU A 231 8.67 -6.49 -15.88
C GLU A 231 8.40 -6.34 -14.39
N LEU A 232 8.43 -5.10 -13.88
CA LEU A 232 8.18 -4.82 -12.47
C LEU A 232 6.73 -5.18 -12.08
N TRP A 233 5.75 -4.88 -12.94
CA TRP A 233 4.36 -5.24 -12.70
C TRP A 233 4.14 -6.76 -12.68
N ARG A 234 4.72 -7.51 -13.63
CA ARG A 234 4.67 -8.98 -13.63
C ARG A 234 5.33 -9.56 -12.38
N ALA A 235 6.45 -8.98 -11.95
CA ALA A 235 7.12 -9.41 -10.73
C ALA A 235 6.24 -9.17 -9.49
N ALA A 236 5.52 -8.05 -9.43
CA ALA A 236 4.55 -7.76 -8.37
C ALA A 236 3.36 -8.74 -8.38
N LEU A 237 2.79 -9.04 -9.55
CA LEU A 237 1.71 -10.03 -9.71
C LEU A 237 2.16 -11.43 -9.29
N ARG A 238 3.38 -11.83 -9.65
CA ARG A 238 3.96 -13.14 -9.26
C ARG A 238 4.26 -13.27 -7.76
N GLY A 239 4.24 -12.19 -7.00
CA GLY A 239 4.55 -12.19 -5.56
C GLY A 239 3.36 -12.47 -4.64
N SER A 240 2.11 -12.27 -5.08
CA SER A 240 0.95 -12.39 -4.18
C SER A 240 -0.35 -12.61 -4.95
N LEU A 241 -1.22 -13.47 -4.43
CA LEU A 241 -2.58 -13.65 -4.98
C LEU A 241 -3.54 -12.60 -4.42
N TYR A 242 -3.39 -12.30 -3.13
CA TYR A 242 -4.19 -11.33 -2.39
C TYR A 242 -3.34 -10.13 -2.00
N LEU A 243 -3.91 -8.94 -2.16
CA LEU A 243 -3.34 -7.68 -1.69
C LEU A 243 -4.21 -7.11 -0.58
N THR A 244 -3.63 -6.72 0.54
CA THR A 244 -4.36 -6.07 1.63
C THR A 244 -4.70 -4.63 1.25
N LEU A 245 -5.98 -4.27 1.22
CA LEU A 245 -6.45 -2.90 1.08
C LEU A 245 -6.36 -2.19 2.43
N VAL A 246 -7.04 -2.75 3.43
CA VAL A 246 -6.98 -2.31 4.83
C VAL A 246 -7.27 -3.51 5.73
N ARG A 247 -6.47 -3.72 6.77
CA ARG A 247 -6.68 -4.82 7.75
C ARG A 247 -6.89 -6.19 7.05
N ASP A 248 -8.08 -6.75 7.17
CA ASP A 248 -8.55 -8.03 6.63
C ASP A 248 -9.22 -7.91 5.25
N GLU A 249 -9.52 -6.70 4.80
CA GLU A 249 -10.08 -6.46 3.48
C GLU A 249 -9.01 -6.69 2.39
N VAL A 250 -9.16 -7.79 1.65
CA VAL A 250 -8.23 -8.19 0.60
C VAL A 250 -8.79 -7.99 -0.80
N LEU A 251 -7.90 -7.72 -1.75
CA LEU A 251 -8.17 -7.64 -3.18
C LEU A 251 -7.54 -8.85 -3.89
N LEU A 252 -8.36 -9.60 -4.63
CA LEU A 252 -7.87 -10.68 -5.49
C LEU A 252 -7.30 -10.08 -6.78
N ILE A 253 -6.03 -9.67 -6.74
CA ILE A 253 -5.44 -8.77 -7.74
C ILE A 253 -5.58 -9.31 -9.15
N HIS A 254 -5.32 -10.60 -9.39
CA HIS A 254 -5.39 -11.21 -10.71
C HIS A 254 -6.81 -11.22 -11.29
N LYS A 255 -7.83 -11.50 -10.47
CA LYS A 255 -9.23 -11.50 -10.93
C LYS A 255 -9.62 -10.07 -11.33
N VAL A 256 -9.29 -9.14 -10.44
CA VAL A 256 -9.66 -7.73 -10.57
C VAL A 256 -8.97 -7.08 -11.77
N THR A 257 -7.68 -7.34 -11.97
CA THR A 257 -6.94 -6.82 -13.14
C THR A 257 -7.37 -7.50 -14.44
N GLU A 258 -7.68 -8.80 -14.41
CA GLU A 258 -8.20 -9.53 -15.58
C GLU A 258 -9.55 -8.96 -16.04
N GLU A 259 -10.48 -8.71 -15.12
CA GLU A 259 -11.79 -8.10 -15.42
C GLU A 259 -11.63 -6.66 -15.95
N ALA A 260 -10.78 -5.85 -15.31
CA ALA A 260 -10.53 -4.47 -15.72
C ALA A 260 -9.89 -4.40 -17.12
N PHE A 261 -8.83 -5.16 -17.38
CA PHE A 261 -8.12 -5.13 -18.66
C PHE A 261 -8.88 -5.86 -19.77
N GLY A 262 -9.68 -6.88 -19.43
CA GLY A 262 -10.55 -7.56 -20.39
C GLY A 262 -11.60 -6.65 -21.02
N ALA A 263 -12.03 -5.60 -20.30
CA ALA A 263 -12.94 -4.58 -20.80
C ALA A 263 -12.28 -3.55 -21.76
N ILE A 264 -10.94 -3.52 -21.84
CA ILE A 264 -10.20 -2.53 -22.62
C ILE A 264 -9.71 -3.14 -23.94
N LYS A 265 -10.13 -2.55 -25.06
CA LYS A 265 -9.71 -2.98 -26.40
C LYS A 265 -8.18 -2.88 -26.54
N GLY A 266 -7.55 -3.93 -27.03
CA GLY A 266 -6.09 -3.99 -27.25
C GLY A 266 -5.28 -4.59 -26.09
N TYR A 267 -5.90 -4.89 -24.96
CA TYR A 267 -5.21 -5.43 -23.76
C TYR A 267 -5.12 -6.96 -23.72
N GLY A 268 -5.48 -7.67 -24.80
CA GLY A 268 -5.49 -9.14 -24.83
C GLY A 268 -4.15 -9.79 -24.45
N LYS A 269 -3.02 -9.20 -24.86
CA LYS A 269 -1.68 -9.65 -24.42
C LYS A 269 -1.48 -9.51 -22.91
N ARG A 270 -1.94 -8.40 -22.33
CA ARG A 270 -1.84 -8.14 -20.88
C ARG A 270 -2.72 -9.07 -20.06
N VAL A 271 -3.90 -9.41 -20.58
CA VAL A 271 -4.77 -10.45 -19.99
C VAL A 271 -4.06 -11.81 -19.99
N ALA A 272 -3.32 -12.15 -21.05
CA ALA A 272 -2.51 -13.37 -21.06
C ALA A 272 -1.37 -13.33 -20.02
N ASP A 273 -0.67 -12.19 -19.90
CA ASP A 273 0.36 -11.98 -18.86
C ASP A 273 -0.20 -12.19 -17.44
N ILE A 274 -1.41 -11.67 -17.17
CA ILE A 274 -2.10 -11.82 -15.87
C ILE A 274 -2.39 -13.30 -15.59
N LYS A 275 -2.91 -14.04 -16.57
CA LYS A 275 -3.21 -15.48 -16.42
C LYS A 275 -1.96 -16.31 -16.15
N GLU A 276 -0.87 -16.00 -16.85
CA GLU A 276 0.43 -16.64 -16.61
C GLU A 276 0.95 -16.34 -15.21
N CYS A 277 0.90 -15.08 -14.76
CA CYS A 277 1.32 -14.70 -13.41
C CYS A 277 0.46 -15.39 -12.34
N LYS A 278 -0.86 -15.49 -12.56
CA LYS A 278 -1.78 -16.19 -11.66
C LYS A 278 -1.42 -17.66 -11.51
N GLU A 279 -1.17 -18.37 -12.60
CA GLU A 279 -0.76 -19.78 -12.55
C GLU A 279 0.59 -19.96 -11.85
N HIS A 280 1.53 -19.05 -12.09
CA HIS A 280 2.82 -19.05 -11.40
C HIS A 280 2.65 -18.92 -9.89
N VAL A 281 1.84 -17.96 -9.42
CA VAL A 281 1.56 -17.76 -7.98
C VAL A 281 0.92 -19.01 -7.38
N LEU A 282 -0.10 -19.57 -8.03
CA LEU A 282 -0.82 -20.74 -7.54
C LEU A 282 0.07 -21.99 -7.42
N THR A 283 1.16 -22.06 -8.19
CA THR A 283 2.06 -23.22 -8.21
C THR A 283 3.29 -23.03 -7.32
N HIS A 284 3.86 -21.83 -7.24
CA HIS A 284 5.19 -21.62 -6.63
C HIS A 284 5.17 -20.79 -5.33
N SER A 285 4.18 -19.93 -5.13
CA SER A 285 4.25 -18.92 -4.05
C SER A 285 4.26 -19.57 -2.65
N GLY A 286 3.45 -20.61 -2.43
CA GLY A 286 3.43 -21.35 -1.16
C GLY A 286 4.81 -21.85 -0.76
N GLN A 287 5.49 -22.59 -1.63
CA GLN A 287 6.83 -23.12 -1.42
C GLN A 287 7.86 -22.00 -1.17
N VAL A 288 7.82 -20.91 -1.96
CA VAL A 288 8.76 -19.79 -1.82
C VAL A 288 8.64 -19.14 -0.44
N HIS A 289 7.42 -18.80 -0.02
CA HIS A 289 7.16 -18.15 1.27
C HIS A 289 7.43 -19.10 2.46
N ARG A 290 7.12 -20.38 2.33
CA ARG A 290 7.50 -21.40 3.31
C ARG A 290 9.03 -21.48 3.48
N GLY A 291 9.78 -21.49 2.37
CA GLY A 291 11.23 -21.46 2.39
C GLY A 291 11.79 -20.20 3.06
N ARG A 292 11.20 -19.03 2.78
CA ARG A 292 11.57 -17.76 3.41
C ARG A 292 11.35 -17.77 4.92
N ARG A 293 10.20 -18.25 5.39
CA ARG A 293 9.92 -18.39 6.84
C ARG A 293 10.91 -19.33 7.52
N ALA A 294 11.23 -20.47 6.90
CA ALA A 294 12.22 -21.40 7.43
C ALA A 294 13.63 -20.78 7.52
N PHE A 295 14.04 -20.02 6.51
CA PHE A 295 15.30 -19.27 6.55
C PHE A 295 15.29 -18.21 7.67
N LEU A 296 14.23 -17.41 7.75
CA LEU A 296 14.13 -16.32 8.72
C LEU A 296 14.18 -16.83 10.15
N ARG A 297 13.56 -17.97 10.48
CA ARG A 297 13.67 -18.54 11.84
C ARG A 297 15.12 -18.78 12.24
N ILE A 298 15.91 -19.41 11.37
CA ILE A 298 17.32 -19.70 11.64
C ILE A 298 18.13 -18.40 11.71
N ALA A 299 17.99 -17.52 10.72
CA ALA A 299 18.75 -16.27 10.64
C ALA A 299 18.44 -15.31 11.80
N VAL A 300 17.17 -15.23 12.20
CA VAL A 300 16.73 -14.38 13.32
C VAL A 300 17.13 -15.00 14.66
N GLN A 301 17.07 -16.32 14.82
CA GLN A 301 17.57 -16.99 16.02
C GLN A 301 19.08 -16.72 16.21
N GLU A 302 19.89 -16.83 15.15
CA GLU A 302 21.32 -16.46 15.18
C GLU A 302 21.50 -14.99 15.59
N LEU A 303 20.76 -14.08 14.95
CA LEU A 303 20.82 -12.66 15.25
C LEU A 303 20.45 -12.35 16.71
N VAL A 304 19.38 -12.95 17.23
CA VAL A 304 18.95 -12.80 18.63
C VAL A 304 20.06 -13.27 19.58
N ASN A 305 20.60 -14.46 19.37
CA ASN A 305 21.62 -15.02 20.25
C ASN A 305 22.87 -14.14 20.30
N ILE A 306 23.36 -13.66 19.15
CA ILE A 306 24.51 -12.77 19.08
C ILE A 306 24.25 -11.45 19.81
N LEU A 307 23.05 -10.88 19.66
CA LEU A 307 22.69 -9.61 20.28
C LEU A 307 22.42 -9.72 21.80
N ILE A 308 22.03 -10.89 22.28
CA ILE A 308 21.95 -11.20 23.71
C ILE A 308 23.35 -11.26 24.31
N ASP A 309 24.28 -11.96 23.64
CA ASP A 309 25.66 -12.11 24.09
C ASP A 309 26.42 -10.78 24.03
N GLU A 310 26.22 -10.00 22.96
CA GLU A 310 26.90 -8.72 22.71
C GLU A 310 25.91 -7.58 22.41
N PRO A 311 25.21 -7.03 23.43
CA PRO A 311 24.25 -5.94 23.24
C PRO A 311 24.86 -4.66 22.66
N GLY A 312 26.19 -4.49 22.76
CA GLY A 312 26.94 -3.39 22.17
C GLY A 312 26.78 -3.29 20.64
N LEU A 313 26.52 -4.42 19.97
CA LEU A 313 26.30 -4.47 18.53
C LEU A 313 24.99 -3.80 18.11
N LEU A 314 24.03 -3.61 19.03
CA LEU A 314 22.78 -2.89 18.74
C LEU A 314 23.01 -1.45 18.29
N GLY A 315 24.13 -0.81 18.66
CA GLY A 315 24.51 0.49 18.10
C GLY A 315 24.75 0.42 16.58
N PRO A 316 25.85 -0.20 16.12
CA PRO A 316 26.21 -0.25 14.71
C PRO A 316 25.28 -1.13 13.84
N LYS A 317 24.54 -2.08 14.44
CA LYS A 317 23.76 -3.10 13.70
C LYS A 317 22.24 -3.01 13.94
N ALA A 318 21.71 -1.94 14.54
CA ALA A 318 20.27 -1.75 14.71
C ALA A 318 19.46 -1.98 13.41
N VAL A 319 20.03 -1.59 12.27
CA VAL A 319 19.41 -1.77 10.94
C VAL A 319 19.08 -3.24 10.65
N TYR A 320 19.94 -4.18 11.05
CA TYR A 320 19.70 -5.62 10.84
C TYR A 320 18.48 -6.09 11.64
N VAL A 321 18.28 -5.56 12.85
CA VAL A 321 17.10 -5.85 13.67
C VAL A 321 15.83 -5.36 13.00
N PHE A 322 15.82 -4.12 12.48
CA PHE A 322 14.66 -3.58 11.76
C PHE A 322 14.38 -4.32 10.46
N MET A 323 15.43 -4.71 9.71
CA MET A 323 15.30 -5.55 8.51
C MET A 323 14.69 -6.90 8.86
N ALA A 324 15.20 -7.59 9.88
CA ALA A 324 14.70 -8.88 10.35
C ALA A 324 13.22 -8.80 10.72
N LEU A 325 12.84 -7.84 11.58
CA LEU A 325 11.45 -7.61 11.99
C LEU A 325 10.54 -7.34 10.79
N SER A 326 11.02 -6.56 9.82
CA SER A 326 10.26 -6.23 8.62
C SER A 326 10.04 -7.44 7.72
N PHE A 327 11.09 -8.24 7.44
CA PHE A 327 10.94 -9.47 6.65
C PHE A 327 10.03 -10.49 7.34
N CYS A 328 10.16 -10.67 8.66
CA CYS A 328 9.29 -11.58 9.40
C CYS A 328 7.84 -11.11 9.37
N ARG A 329 7.58 -9.82 9.61
CA ARG A 329 6.22 -9.27 9.54
C ARG A 329 5.61 -9.44 8.15
N ASP A 330 6.38 -9.23 7.09
CA ASP A 330 5.89 -9.37 5.71
C ASP A 330 5.47 -10.82 5.42
N GLU A 331 6.27 -11.80 5.84
CA GLU A 331 5.98 -13.23 5.68
C GLU A 331 4.80 -13.70 6.55
N VAL A 332 4.69 -13.22 7.80
CA VAL A 332 3.54 -13.49 8.68
C VAL A 332 2.26 -12.93 8.06
N THR A 333 2.28 -11.65 7.65
CA THR A 333 1.12 -10.98 7.05
C THR A 333 0.73 -11.63 5.73
N TRP A 334 1.72 -12.07 4.93
CA TRP A 334 1.47 -12.84 3.72
C TRP A 334 0.77 -14.17 4.04
N LEU A 335 1.23 -14.90 5.05
CA LEU A 335 0.63 -16.17 5.42
C LEU A 335 -0.82 -15.98 5.87
N CYS A 336 -1.10 -15.05 6.79
CA CYS A 336 -2.44 -14.80 7.33
C CYS A 336 -3.48 -14.54 6.23
N ARG A 337 -3.14 -13.75 5.21
CA ARG A 337 -4.07 -13.43 4.12
C ARG A 337 -4.23 -14.53 3.08
N HIS A 338 -3.33 -15.51 3.03
CA HIS A 338 -3.40 -16.64 2.10
C HIS A 338 -3.87 -17.95 2.77
N SER A 339 -3.87 -18.03 4.10
CA SER A 339 -4.27 -19.23 4.86
C SER A 339 -5.79 -19.40 5.01
N GLU A 340 -6.60 -18.38 4.75
CA GLU A 340 -8.07 -18.46 4.91
C GLU A 340 -8.82 -18.73 3.58
N PRO A 341 -8.49 -18.10 2.44
CA PRO A 341 -9.22 -18.33 1.19
C PRO A 341 -8.54 -19.42 0.31
N ILE A 342 -8.59 -20.70 0.76
CA ILE A 342 -7.83 -21.84 0.17
C ILE A 342 -8.61 -22.67 -0.89
N ALA A 343 -9.73 -22.20 -1.44
CA ALA A 343 -10.56 -23.09 -2.29
C ALA A 343 -9.91 -23.57 -3.63
N LYS A 344 -8.75 -23.03 -4.05
CA LYS A 344 -8.14 -23.33 -5.37
C LYS A 344 -6.61 -23.47 -5.41
N ILE A 345 -5.93 -23.52 -4.27
CA ILE A 345 -4.46 -23.56 -4.26
C ILE A 345 -3.96 -25.01 -4.34
N LYS A 346 -2.96 -25.25 -5.19
CA LYS A 346 -2.21 -26.51 -5.25
C LYS A 346 -1.34 -26.60 -3.98
N ASN A 347 -1.33 -27.75 -3.30
CA ASN A 347 -0.53 -28.00 -2.09
C ASN A 347 -0.91 -27.11 -0.88
N PRO A 348 -2.10 -27.31 -0.28
CA PRO A 348 -2.56 -26.53 0.88
C PRO A 348 -1.62 -26.62 2.10
N GLU A 349 -0.83 -27.68 2.20
CA GLU A 349 0.17 -27.89 3.26
C GLU A 349 1.25 -26.81 3.31
N ASP A 350 1.53 -26.11 2.19
CA ASP A 350 2.52 -25.02 2.17
C ASP A 350 2.04 -23.75 2.88
N PHE A 351 0.74 -23.68 3.17
CA PHE A 351 0.07 -22.59 3.87
C PHE A 351 -0.20 -22.91 5.34
N ILE A 352 0.25 -24.08 5.80
CA ILE A 352 0.18 -24.49 7.21
C ILE A 352 1.59 -24.36 7.80
N GLU A 353 1.74 -23.53 8.83
CA GLU A 353 3.03 -23.28 9.48
C GLU A 353 2.97 -23.66 10.95
N SER A 354 3.51 -24.83 11.29
CA SER A 354 3.57 -25.31 12.68
C SER A 354 4.58 -24.53 13.53
N GLN A 355 5.56 -23.88 12.91
CA GLN A 355 6.64 -23.16 13.60
C GLN A 355 6.43 -21.63 13.56
N LEU A 356 5.21 -21.18 13.30
CA LEU A 356 4.89 -19.75 13.24
C LEU A 356 5.07 -19.09 14.62
N ALA A 357 4.72 -19.80 15.69
CA ALA A 357 4.90 -19.32 17.07
C ALA A 357 6.37 -19.04 17.40
N GLU A 358 7.29 -19.87 16.92
CA GLU A 358 8.75 -19.66 17.08
C GLU A 358 9.19 -18.37 16.39
N LEU A 359 8.74 -18.14 15.15
CA LEU A 359 9.06 -16.89 14.42
C LEU A 359 8.51 -15.66 15.14
N LEU A 360 7.27 -15.72 15.63
CA LEU A 360 6.65 -14.62 16.40
C LEU A 360 7.38 -14.36 17.73
N PHE A 361 7.79 -15.43 18.42
CA PHE A 361 8.59 -15.33 19.64
C PHE A 361 9.91 -14.62 19.37
N LEU A 362 10.64 -15.03 18.32
CA LEU A 362 11.88 -14.39 17.89
C LEU A 362 11.71 -12.91 17.53
N MET A 363 10.59 -12.54 16.91
CA MET A 363 10.26 -11.13 16.67
C MET A 363 10.09 -10.35 17.97
N GLU A 364 9.44 -10.93 18.99
CA GLU A 364 9.31 -10.26 20.29
C GLU A 364 10.63 -10.22 21.08
N GLU A 365 11.50 -11.22 20.96
CA GLU A 365 12.86 -11.18 21.52
C GLU A 365 13.66 -10.01 20.94
N LEU A 366 13.69 -9.85 19.61
CA LEU A 366 14.32 -8.69 18.96
C LEU A 366 13.73 -7.35 19.45
N ARG A 367 12.39 -7.27 19.60
CA ARG A 367 11.72 -6.06 20.12
C ARG A 367 12.06 -5.81 21.58
N SER A 368 12.19 -6.85 22.38
CA SER A 368 12.60 -6.79 23.78
C SER A 368 14.02 -6.22 23.90
N LEU A 369 14.97 -6.74 23.12
CA LEU A 369 16.36 -6.27 23.08
C LEU A 369 16.46 -4.78 22.73
N LEU A 370 15.71 -4.32 21.72
CA LEU A 370 15.65 -2.90 21.36
C LEU A 370 15.15 -2.02 22.51
N ARG A 371 14.11 -2.47 23.24
CA ARG A 371 13.55 -1.71 24.36
C ARG A 371 14.50 -1.70 25.56
N GLN A 372 15.10 -2.84 25.89
CA GLN A 372 16.01 -2.99 27.01
C GLN A 372 17.29 -2.16 26.83
N HIS A 373 17.83 -2.11 25.60
CA HIS A 373 19.08 -1.41 25.29
C HIS A 373 18.88 -0.09 24.55
N LEU A 374 17.70 0.55 24.68
CA LEU A 374 17.37 1.79 23.98
C LEU A 374 18.40 2.91 24.25
N SER A 375 18.87 3.04 25.50
CA SER A 375 19.86 4.04 25.89
C SER A 375 21.22 3.85 25.19
N LEU A 376 21.61 2.59 24.93
CA LEU A 376 22.83 2.25 24.21
C LEU A 376 22.71 2.67 22.74
N ILE A 377 21.59 2.35 22.09
CA ILE A 377 21.29 2.71 20.71
C ILE A 377 21.28 4.23 20.55
N GLN A 378 20.59 4.94 21.45
CA GLN A 378 20.55 6.40 21.46
C GLN A 378 21.94 7.00 21.60
N ARG A 379 22.74 6.51 22.54
CA ARG A 379 24.11 6.99 22.76
C ARG A 379 24.98 6.81 21.51
N TYR A 380 24.91 5.65 20.87
CA TYR A 380 25.66 5.38 19.63
C TYR A 380 25.27 6.36 18.52
N HIS A 381 23.98 6.49 18.21
CA HIS A 381 23.53 7.35 17.12
C HIS A 381 23.69 8.85 17.42
N LEU A 382 23.57 9.29 18.68
CA LEU A 382 23.90 10.67 19.05
C LEU A 382 25.38 10.99 18.81
N GLN A 383 26.28 10.06 19.13
CA GLN A 383 27.69 10.22 18.83
C GLN A 383 27.95 10.23 17.33
N TYR A 384 27.28 9.35 16.58
CA TYR A 384 27.38 9.28 15.12
C TYR A 384 26.93 10.60 14.46
N LEU A 385 25.78 11.13 14.89
CA LEU A 385 25.23 12.41 14.40
C LEU A 385 26.19 13.57 14.63
N VAL A 386 26.72 13.71 15.84
CA VAL A 386 27.57 14.85 16.20
C VAL A 386 28.98 14.74 15.62
N ARG A 387 29.55 13.54 15.56
CA ARG A 387 30.97 13.34 15.22
C ARG A 387 31.22 12.99 13.77
N PHE A 388 30.23 12.46 13.05
CA PHE A 388 30.37 12.06 11.66
C PHE A 388 29.38 12.79 10.76
N ASP A 389 28.06 12.61 10.98
CA ASP A 389 27.05 13.14 10.05
C ASP A 389 27.08 14.67 9.95
N ALA A 390 27.22 15.37 11.10
CA ALA A 390 27.29 16.83 11.11
C ALA A 390 28.51 17.37 10.35
N GLN A 391 29.64 16.67 10.37
CA GLN A 391 30.85 17.07 9.66
C GLN A 391 30.68 16.85 8.16
N VAL A 392 30.27 15.64 7.75
CA VAL A 392 30.03 15.30 6.35
C VAL A 392 28.96 16.22 5.74
N LEU A 393 27.88 16.48 6.46
CA LEU A 393 26.82 17.39 6.00
C LEU A 393 27.34 18.83 5.87
N SER A 394 28.15 19.30 6.82
CA SER A 394 28.78 20.62 6.74
C SER A 394 29.67 20.74 5.49
N ASP A 395 30.48 19.72 5.21
CA ASP A 395 31.35 19.69 4.04
C ASP A 395 30.53 19.75 2.73
N ILE A 396 29.43 19.00 2.64
CA ILE A 396 28.53 19.02 1.48
C ILE A 396 27.88 20.40 1.29
N ILE A 397 27.45 21.05 2.37
CA ILE A 397 26.81 22.38 2.31
C ILE A 397 27.81 23.47 1.90
N GLN A 398 29.07 23.35 2.33
CA GLN A 398 30.10 24.34 2.06
C GLN A 398 30.69 24.27 0.65
N VAL A 399 30.57 23.13 -0.04
CA VAL A 399 30.93 23.03 -1.46
C VAL A 399 29.90 23.83 -2.29
N PRO A 400 30.27 24.97 -2.91
CA PRO A 400 29.33 25.74 -3.70
C PRO A 400 28.84 24.88 -4.87
N CYS A 401 27.52 24.66 -4.96
CA CYS A 401 26.91 24.08 -6.14
C CYS A 401 27.32 24.93 -7.35
N PRO A 402 28.02 24.39 -8.38
CA PRO A 402 28.37 25.16 -9.55
C PRO A 402 27.09 25.38 -10.37
N LEU A 403 26.31 26.40 -10.00
CA LEU A 403 25.09 26.86 -10.68
C LEU A 403 25.37 27.50 -12.06
N GLY A 404 26.47 27.13 -12.73
CA GLY A 404 26.91 27.75 -13.99
C GLY A 404 27.49 26.82 -15.06
N ALA A 405 27.57 25.49 -14.86
CA ALA A 405 28.26 24.60 -15.80
C ALA A 405 27.36 23.60 -16.55
N VAL A 406 26.02 23.67 -16.43
CA VAL A 406 25.09 22.75 -17.13
C VAL A 406 24.35 23.43 -18.30
N ALA A 407 24.64 24.69 -18.59
CA ALA A 407 24.23 25.33 -19.84
C ALA A 407 25.33 25.19 -20.90
N GLY A 408 25.52 23.98 -21.43
CA GLY A 408 26.40 23.76 -22.59
C GLY A 408 27.29 22.53 -22.49
N SER A 409 26.71 21.34 -22.56
CA SER A 409 27.38 20.21 -23.21
C SER A 409 26.33 19.24 -23.72
N SER A 410 26.07 19.37 -25.03
CA SER A 410 25.51 18.33 -25.87
C SER A 410 26.29 17.03 -25.68
N TRP A 411 25.60 15.96 -25.29
CA TRP A 411 26.08 14.60 -25.50
C TRP A 411 25.20 13.99 -26.59
N GLY A 412 25.83 13.72 -27.73
CA GLY A 412 25.27 12.93 -28.82
C GLY A 412 25.43 11.44 -28.60
#